data_AF-F0LLC5-F1
#
_entry.id   AF-F0LLC5-F1
#
_cell.length_a   1.000
_cell.length_b   1.000
_cell.length_c   1.000
_cell.angle_alpha   90.00
_cell.angle_beta   90.00
_cell.angle_gamma   90.00
#
_symmetry.space_group_name_H-M   'P 1'
#
loop_
_entity.id
_entity.type
_entity.pdbx_description
1 polymer ?
#
loop_
_entity_poly.entity_id
_entity_poly.type
_entity_poly.pdbx_seq_one_letter_code
_entity_poly.pdbx_strand_id
1 'polypeptide(L)' 'MVLSFFRLLFLIPKLLWNLAGIKRTIRKSKRKFKRVLVKSGVPKELAEELANEYALPDDIISLKALVKIPKYLKYTRRT' A
#
# COMPACT_ATOMS: atom_id res chain seq x y z
N MET A 1 14.37 3.53 -32.87
CA MET A 1 14.78 3.62 -31.44
C MET A 1 14.01 4.68 -30.65
N VAL A 2 13.65 5.83 -31.23
CA VAL A 2 12.93 6.92 -30.54
C VAL A 2 11.51 6.57 -30.06
N LEU A 3 10.75 5.74 -30.80
CA LEU A 3 9.40 5.32 -30.39
C LEU A 3 9.34 4.50 -29.08
N SER A 4 10.43 3.82 -28.70
CA SER A 4 10.50 3.06 -27.44
C SER A 4 10.47 4.00 -26.22
N PHE A 5 11.15 5.14 -26.33
CA PHE A 5 11.26 6.13 -25.26
C PHE A 5 9.91 6.79 -24.95
N PHE A 6 9.16 7.13 -26.00
CA PHE A 6 7.81 7.70 -25.83
C PHE A 6 6.82 6.71 -25.22
N ARG A 7 6.91 5.40 -25.54
CA ARG A 7 6.08 4.37 -24.87
C ARG A 7 6.37 4.28 -23.38
N LEU A 8 7.64 4.35 -22.98
CA LEU A 8 8.05 4.39 -21.57
C LEU A 8 7.54 5.67 -20.87
N LEU A 9 7.61 6.82 -21.56
CA LEU A 9 7.14 8.10 -21.04
C LEU A 9 5.63 8.09 -20.71
N PHE A 10 4.82 7.36 -21.48
CA PHE A 10 3.38 7.19 -21.22
C PHE A 10 3.05 6.15 -20.15
N LEU A 11 3.94 5.19 -19.89
CA LEU A 11 3.74 4.18 -18.83
C LEU A 11 3.91 4.77 -17.43
N ILE A 12 4.85 5.71 -17.26
CA ILE A 12 5.19 6.30 -15.95
C ILE A 12 3.99 7.01 -15.30
N PRO A 13 3.24 7.90 -16.00
CA PRO A 13 2.05 8.55 -15.44
C PRO A 13 0.99 7.55 -14.99
N LYS A 14 0.75 6.49 -15.79
CA LYS A 14 -0.23 5.45 -15.47
C LYS A 14 0.16 4.68 -14.20
N LEU A 15 1.45 4.41 -14.02
CA LEU A 15 1.97 3.75 -12.82
C LEU A 15 1.78 4.62 -11.58
N LEU A 16 2.13 5.91 -11.67
CA LEU A 16 1.95 6.87 -10.58
C LEU A 16 0.47 7.06 -10.21
N TRP A 17 -0.42 7.10 -11.20
CA TRP A 17 -1.87 7.17 -10.98
C TRP A 17 -2.40 5.95 -10.22
N ASN A 18 -1.96 4.75 -10.61
CA ASN A 18 -2.33 3.53 -9.91
C ASN A 18 -1.83 3.52 -8.45
N LEU A 19 -0.60 3.98 -8.20
CA LEU A 19 -0.06 4.13 -6.84
C LEU A 19 -0.85 5.12 -5.99
N ALA A 20 -1.25 6.26 -6.58
CA ALA A 20 -2.13 7.22 -5.91
C ALA A 20 -3.51 6.61 -5.58
N GLY A 21 -4.05 5.78 -6.48
CA GLY A 21 -5.26 5.01 -6.25
C GLY A 21 -5.13 4.03 -5.08
N ILE A 22 -4.03 3.29 -5.00
CA ILE A 22 -3.73 2.36 -3.90
C ILE A 22 -3.65 3.10 -2.56
N LYS A 23 -2.93 4.23 -2.48
CA LYS A 23 -2.88 5.07 -1.27
C LYS A 23 -4.28 5.50 -0.82
N ARG A 24 -5.13 5.89 -1.77
CA ARG A 24 -6.51 6.30 -1.49
C ARG A 24 -7.35 5.14 -0.95
N THR A 25 -7.19 3.94 -1.50
CA THR A 25 -7.87 2.72 -1.04
C THR A 25 -7.44 2.34 0.38
N ILE A 26 -6.14 2.40 0.69
CA ILE A 26 -5.62 2.11 2.04
C ILE A 26 -6.13 3.13 3.06
N ARG A 27 -6.18 4.41 2.71
CA ARG A 27 -6.77 5.42 3.59
C ARG A 27 -8.26 5.19 3.84
N LYS A 28 -9.00 4.71 2.82
CA LYS A 28 -10.42 4.32 2.96
C LYS A 28 -10.57 3.06 3.81
N SER A 29 -9.72 2.04 3.64
CA SER A 29 -9.77 0.82 4.42
C SER A 29 -9.48 1.08 5.90
N LYS A 30 -8.45 1.88 6.22
CA LYS A 30 -8.15 2.32 7.61
C LYS A 30 -9.36 3.00 8.26
N ARG A 31 -10.02 3.91 7.55
CA ARG A 31 -11.25 4.58 8.03
C ARG A 31 -12.39 3.60 8.26
N LYS A 32 -12.59 2.64 7.34
CA LYS A 32 -13.64 1.63 7.46
C LYS A 32 -13.35 0.67 8.62
N PHE A 33 -12.10 0.25 8.78
CA PHE A 33 -11.63 -0.60 9.87
C PHE A 33 -11.88 0.04 11.24
N LYS A 34 -11.43 1.29 11.45
CA LYS A 34 -11.71 2.05 12.68
C LYS A 34 -13.21 2.14 12.96
N ARG A 35 -14.03 2.44 11.94
CA ARG A 35 -15.50 2.52 12.09
C ARG A 35 -16.12 1.18 12.47
N VAL A 36 -15.65 0.08 11.91
CA VAL A 36 -16.17 -1.27 12.22
C VAL A 36 -15.82 -1.64 13.67
N LEU A 37 -14.59 -1.40 14.11
CA LEU A 37 -14.15 -1.67 15.48
C LEU A 37 -14.98 -0.88 16.51
N VAL A 38 -15.20 0.41 16.27
CA VAL A 38 -16.04 1.22 17.16
C VAL A 38 -17.49 0.72 17.17
N LYS A 39 -18.03 0.31 16.02
CA LYS A 39 -19.37 -0.27 15.94
C LYS A 39 -19.49 -1.62 16.65
N SER A 40 -18.42 -2.40 16.72
CA SER A 40 -18.39 -3.66 17.47
C SER A 40 -18.17 -3.48 18.97
N GLY A 41 -18.17 -2.24 19.48
CA GLY A 41 -18.05 -1.93 20.91
C GLY A 41 -16.61 -1.71 21.40
N VAL A 42 -15.63 -1.65 20.49
CA VAL A 42 -14.23 -1.36 20.86
C VAL A 42 -14.09 0.12 21.22
N PRO A 43 -13.45 0.46 22.35
CA PRO A 43 -13.14 1.85 22.69
C PRO A 43 -12.41 2.56 21.57
N LYS A 44 -12.74 3.83 21.34
CA LYS A 44 -12.22 4.61 20.21
C LYS A 44 -10.70 4.71 20.19
N GLU A 45 -10.08 4.74 21.37
CA GLU A 45 -8.62 4.76 21.58
C GLU A 45 -7.99 3.46 21.11
N LEU A 46 -8.48 2.31 21.59
CA LEU A 46 -8.00 0.99 21.17
C LEU A 46 -8.22 0.74 19.67
N ALA A 47 -9.35 1.21 19.12
CA ALA A 47 -9.62 1.12 17.70
C ALA A 47 -8.67 1.96 16.84
N GLU A 48 -8.11 3.04 17.41
CA GLU A 48 -7.11 3.90 16.76
C GLU A 48 -5.72 3.28 16.81
N GLU A 49 -5.33 2.71 17.94
CA GLU A 49 -4.09 1.95 18.09
C GLU A 49 -4.06 0.75 17.13
N LEU A 50 -5.10 -0.08 17.11
CA LEU A 50 -5.23 -1.20 16.18
C LEU A 50 -5.21 -0.73 14.72
N ALA A 51 -5.89 0.38 14.41
CA ALA A 51 -5.88 0.92 13.05
C ALA A 51 -4.51 1.49 12.65
N ASN A 52 -3.65 1.85 13.61
CA ASN A 52 -2.29 2.31 13.37
C ASN A 52 -1.31 1.14 13.25
N GLU A 53 -1.45 0.12 14.10
CA GLU A 53 -0.60 -1.08 14.09
C GLU A 53 -0.81 -1.93 12.84
N TYR A 54 -2.08 -2.12 12.44
CA TYR A 54 -2.44 -2.88 11.23
C TYR A 54 -2.50 -2.01 9.96
N ALA A 55 -2.30 -0.69 10.06
CA ALA A 55 -2.12 0.11 8.85
C ALA A 55 -0.85 -0.39 8.16
N LEU A 56 -1.00 -0.88 6.93
CA LEU A 56 0.15 -1.17 6.07
C LEU A 56 1.09 0.03 6.12
N PRO A 57 2.37 -0.16 6.46
CA PRO A 57 3.34 0.92 6.44
C PRO A 57 3.21 1.67 5.11
N ASP A 58 3.14 2.99 5.16
CA ASP A 58 3.18 3.82 3.95
C ASP A 58 4.39 3.45 3.07
N ASP A 59 5.43 2.90 3.71
CA ASP A 59 6.63 2.33 3.10
C ASP A 59 6.37 1.15 2.16
N ILE A 60 5.37 0.29 2.40
CA ILE A 60 5.04 -0.83 1.47
C ILE A 60 4.55 -0.29 0.12
N ILE A 61 3.86 0.84 0.13
CA ILE A 61 3.34 1.51 -1.07
C ILE A 61 4.44 2.31 -1.77
N SER A 62 5.56 2.58 -1.08
CA SER A 62 6.73 3.18 -1.69
C SER A 62 7.31 2.20 -2.70
N LEU A 63 7.47 2.64 -3.96
CA LEU A 63 8.23 1.94 -5.01
C LEU A 63 9.58 1.39 -4.49
N LYS A 64 10.17 2.06 -3.50
CA LYS A 64 11.39 1.66 -2.78
C LYS A 64 11.26 0.33 -2.01
N ALA A 65 10.10 0.01 -1.44
CA ALA A 65 9.83 -1.30 -0.83
C ALA A 65 9.54 -2.36 -1.90
N LEU A 66 8.81 -2.02 -2.96
CA LEU A 66 8.58 -2.90 -4.12
C LEU A 66 9.90 -3.37 -4.78
N VAL A 67 10.91 -2.51 -4.86
CA VAL A 67 12.26 -2.88 -5.31
C VAL A 67 13.01 -3.75 -4.29
N LYS A 68 12.64 -3.73 -3.00
CA LYS A 68 13.22 -4.60 -1.95
C LYS A 68 12.51 -5.96 -1.80
N ILE A 69 11.24 -6.09 -2.21
CA ILE A 69 10.49 -7.36 -2.23
C ILE A 69 11.23 -8.54 -2.90
N PRO A 70 11.99 -8.40 -4.01
CA PRO A 70 12.68 -9.55 -4.60
C PRO A 70 13.68 -10.25 -3.66
N LYS A 71 14.20 -9.56 -2.63
CA LYS A 71 15.10 -10.19 -1.64
C LYS A 71 14.36 -11.09 -0.65
N TYR A 72 13.12 -10.76 -0.27
CA TYR A 72 12.33 -11.56 0.67
C TYR A 72 11.66 -12.77 -0.01
N LEU A 73 11.27 -12.63 -1.28
CA LEU A 73 10.72 -13.74 -2.09
C LEU A 73 11.72 -14.87 -2.34
N LYS A 74 13.03 -14.57 -2.29
CA LYS A 74 14.10 -15.59 -2.36
C LYS A 74 14.22 -16.45 -1.10
N TYR A 75 13.73 -15.99 0.05
CA TYR A 75 13.87 -16.70 1.32
C TYR A 75 12.77 -17.75 1.52
N THR A 76 11.54 -17.46 1.08
CA THR A 76 10.37 -18.37 1.15
C THR A 76 10.45 -19.57 0.20
N ARG A 77 11.34 -19.60 -0.80
CA ARG A 77 11.50 -20.75 -1.70
C ARG A 77 12.50 -21.81 -1.22
N ARG A 78 13.04 -21.69 0.00
CA ARG A 78 14.05 -22.62 0.55
C ARG A 78 13.60 -23.43 1.77
N THR A 79 12.32 -23.39 2.14
CA THR A 79 11.74 -24.22 3.20
C THR A 79 10.70 -25.15 2.62
#